data_AF-A0A9X9FTW2-F1
#
_entry.id   AF-A0A9X9FTW2-F1
#
_cell.length_a   1.000
_cell.length_b   1.000
_cell.length_c   1.000
_cell.angle_alpha   90.00
_cell.angle_beta   90.00
_cell.angle_gamma   90.00
#
_symmetry.space_group_name_H-M   'P 1'
#
loop_
_entity.id
_entity.type
_entity.pdbx_description
1 polymer ?
#
loop_
_entity_poly.entity_id
_entity_poly.type
_entity_poly.pdbx_seq_one_letter_code
_entity_poly.pdbx_strand_id
1 'polypeptide(L)'
;CCSDNGLRWWEDPHNLERSHARVRIRHDVLPVLESELGAGPDGDVVAAALARTARLARIDADYLDDLAEQAYPRIERGPATPYAHPRLDCRELAATPPALASRVVRRWLVACGAEQPGLVHVEAVGRLVSHWRGQGPIDVPGLRVARREGALVAVAR
;
A
#
# COMPACT_ATOMS: atom_id res chain seq x y z
N CYS A 1 -9.03 6.13 -33.72
CA CYS A 1 -9.63 6.80 -32.54
C CYS A 1 -9.30 8.31 -32.46
N CYS A 2 -8.11 8.83 -32.76
CA CYS A 2 -7.94 10.28 -33.03
C CYS A 2 -7.90 10.58 -34.53
N SER A 3 -7.11 9.80 -35.27
CA SER A 3 -7.07 9.75 -36.73
C SER A 3 -8.46 9.54 -37.37
N ASP A 4 -9.23 8.59 -36.86
CA ASP A 4 -10.57 8.25 -37.37
C ASP A 4 -11.60 9.37 -37.16
N ASN A 5 -11.28 10.34 -36.29
CA ASN A 5 -12.09 11.54 -36.05
C ASN A 5 -11.46 12.80 -36.69
N GLY A 6 -10.45 12.64 -37.56
CA GLY A 6 -9.74 13.77 -38.21
C GLY A 6 -8.89 14.62 -37.26
N LEU A 7 -8.62 14.14 -36.04
CA LEU A 7 -7.86 14.86 -35.04
C LEU A 7 -6.36 14.53 -35.17
N ARG A 8 -5.52 15.57 -35.20
CA ARG A 8 -4.07 15.43 -35.01
C ARG A 8 -3.77 15.36 -33.52
N TRP A 9 -3.08 14.31 -33.09
CA TRP A 9 -2.60 14.24 -31.72
C TRP A 9 -1.43 15.19 -31.54
N TRP A 10 -1.36 15.82 -30.37
CA TRP A 10 -0.19 16.57 -29.95
C TRP A 10 0.79 15.64 -29.26
N GLU A 11 2.05 15.68 -29.68
CA GLU A 11 3.14 14.97 -29.01
C GLU A 11 3.72 15.87 -27.93
N ASP A 12 3.29 15.65 -26.68
CA ASP A 12 3.82 16.36 -25.52
C ASP A 12 5.34 16.14 -25.41
N PRO A 13 6.17 17.20 -25.41
CA PRO A 13 7.62 17.10 -25.25
C PRO A 13 8.07 16.31 -24.01
N HIS A 14 7.28 16.29 -22.94
CA HIS A 14 7.59 15.51 -21.72
C HIS A 14 7.61 14.00 -21.96
N ASN A 15 7.04 13.50 -23.06
CA ASN A 15 7.11 12.08 -23.41
C ASN A 15 8.52 11.63 -23.78
N LEU A 16 9.41 12.56 -24.16
CA LEU A 16 10.79 12.29 -24.54
C LEU A 16 11.80 12.77 -23.48
N GLU A 17 11.33 13.44 -22.42
CA GLU A 17 12.20 13.99 -21.41
C GLU A 17 12.73 12.91 -20.45
N ARG A 18 14.02 12.57 -20.62
CA ARG A 18 14.67 11.51 -19.84
C ARG A 18 14.86 11.83 -18.35
N SER A 19 14.51 13.03 -17.88
CA SER A 19 14.45 13.35 -16.44
C SER A 19 13.39 12.51 -15.73
N HIS A 20 12.30 12.15 -16.42
CA HIS A 20 11.23 11.31 -15.88
C HIS A 20 11.57 9.82 -15.92
N ALA A 21 11.44 9.14 -14.79
CA ALA A 21 11.69 7.70 -14.68
C ALA A 21 10.84 6.88 -15.67
N ARG A 22 9.56 7.25 -15.90
CA ARG A 22 8.71 6.54 -16.88
C ARG A 22 9.27 6.56 -18.30
N VAL A 23 9.89 7.68 -18.70
CA VAL A 23 10.45 7.87 -20.05
C VAL A 23 11.68 6.98 -20.20
N ARG A 24 12.58 7.00 -19.20
CA ARG A 24 13.74 6.09 -19.18
C ARG A 24 13.31 4.62 -19.17
N ILE A 25 12.31 4.25 -18.36
CA ILE A 25 11.80 2.87 -18.35
C ILE A 25 11.31 2.46 -19.74
N ARG A 26 10.51 3.31 -20.40
CA ARG A 26 9.93 3.02 -21.71
C ARG A 26 10.97 2.95 -22.84
N HIS A 27 11.91 3.88 -22.86
CA HIS A 27 12.83 4.04 -23.99
C HIS A 27 14.18 3.35 -23.80
N ASP A 28 14.60 3.07 -22.56
CA ASP A 28 15.93 2.52 -22.26
C ASP A 28 15.87 1.13 -21.62
N VAL A 29 14.92 0.88 -20.71
CA VAL A 29 14.91 -0.35 -19.91
C VAL A 29 14.09 -1.46 -20.56
N LEU A 30 12.83 -1.18 -20.91
CA LEU A 30 11.94 -2.19 -21.51
C LEU A 30 12.50 -2.76 -22.82
N PRO A 31 13.06 -1.97 -23.75
CA PRO A 31 13.63 -2.52 -24.98
C PRO A 31 14.77 -3.50 -24.73
N VAL A 32 15.62 -3.25 -23.72
CA VAL A 32 16.71 -4.16 -23.33
C VAL A 32 16.14 -5.44 -22.73
N LEU A 33 15.12 -5.35 -21.87
CA LEU A 33 14.49 -6.55 -21.31
C LEU A 33 13.84 -7.42 -22.40
N GLU A 34 13.17 -6.81 -23.38
CA GLU A 34 12.58 -7.53 -24.51
C GLU A 34 13.64 -8.18 -25.40
N SER A 35 14.78 -7.51 -25.66
CA SER A 35 15.84 -8.08 -26.49
C SER A 35 16.55 -9.27 -25.83
N GLU A 36 16.76 -9.23 -24.51
CA GLU A 36 17.49 -10.26 -23.76
C GLU A 36 16.61 -11.48 -23.41
N LEU A 37 15.32 -11.27 -23.11
CA LEU A 37 14.41 -12.33 -22.66
C LEU A 37 13.61 -12.98 -23.82
N GLY A 38 13.80 -12.49 -25.04
CA GLY A 38 13.17 -12.98 -26.26
C GLY A 38 11.94 -12.17 -26.64
N ALA A 39 12.04 -11.46 -27.77
CA ALA A 39 10.90 -10.83 -28.41
C ALA A 39 9.98 -11.92 -28.99
N GLY A 40 8.75 -12.01 -28.50
CA GLY A 40 7.69 -12.70 -29.22
C GLY A 40 7.48 -12.05 -30.60
N PRO A 41 6.80 -12.73 -31.53
CA PRO A 41 6.59 -12.23 -32.90
C PRO A 41 5.94 -10.83 -32.98
N ASP A 42 5.25 -10.40 -31.92
CA ASP A 42 4.54 -9.12 -31.84
C ASP A 42 5.24 -8.05 -30.96
N GLY A 43 6.43 -8.34 -30.41
CA GLY A 43 7.29 -7.37 -29.70
C GLY A 43 6.60 -6.60 -28.57
N ASP A 44 6.25 -7.28 -27.46
CA ASP A 44 5.82 -6.69 -26.17
C ASP A 44 5.62 -7.78 -25.09
N VAL A 45 6.49 -8.81 -25.04
CA VAL A 45 6.26 -9.99 -24.19
C VAL A 45 6.47 -9.69 -22.72
N VAL A 46 7.55 -8.98 -22.39
CA VAL A 46 7.89 -8.58 -21.02
C VAL A 46 6.87 -7.57 -20.51
N ALA A 47 6.55 -6.54 -21.31
CA ALA A 47 5.54 -5.55 -20.94
C ALA A 47 4.17 -6.20 -20.68
N ALA A 48 3.73 -7.11 -21.57
CA ALA A 48 2.48 -7.84 -21.38
C ALA A 48 2.52 -8.79 -20.18
N ALA A 49 3.65 -9.45 -19.91
CA ALA A 49 3.81 -10.30 -18.74
C ALA A 49 3.72 -9.50 -17.44
N LEU A 50 4.43 -8.38 -17.34
CA LEU A 50 4.36 -7.47 -16.20
C LEU A 50 2.94 -6.95 -15.99
N ALA A 51 2.24 -6.58 -17.07
CA ALA A 51 0.85 -6.14 -16.98
C ALA A 51 -0.10 -7.24 -16.47
N ARG A 52 0.09 -8.49 -16.93
CA ARG A 52 -0.68 -9.65 -16.40
C ARG A 52 -0.39 -9.88 -14.92
N THR A 53 0.88 -9.90 -14.51
CA THR A 53 1.26 -10.06 -13.10
C THR A 53 0.71 -8.93 -12.22
N ALA A 54 0.80 -7.68 -12.68
CA ALA A 54 0.23 -6.54 -11.97
C ALA A 54 -1.29 -6.63 -11.82
N ARG A 55 -1.99 -7.18 -12.82
CA ARG A 55 -3.43 -7.43 -12.75
C ARG A 55 -3.76 -8.50 -11.71
N LEU A 56 -3.06 -9.63 -11.71
CA LEU A 56 -3.25 -10.70 -10.73
C LEU A 56 -2.96 -10.21 -9.31
N ALA A 57 -1.82 -9.52 -9.11
CA ALA A 57 -1.46 -8.95 -7.82
C ALA A 57 -2.49 -7.93 -7.30
N ARG A 58 -3.13 -7.16 -8.21
CA ARG A 58 -4.22 -6.25 -7.84
C ARG A 58 -5.44 -7.01 -7.35
N ILE A 59 -5.88 -8.03 -8.08
CA ILE A 59 -7.03 -8.87 -7.68
C ILE A 59 -6.79 -9.48 -6.29
N ASP A 60 -5.59 -10.02 -6.06
CA ASP A 60 -5.23 -10.58 -4.76
C ASP A 60 -5.19 -9.51 -3.66
N ALA A 61 -4.65 -8.33 -3.96
CA ALA A 61 -4.59 -7.22 -3.01
C ALA A 61 -5.98 -6.73 -2.62
N ASP A 62 -6.87 -6.54 -3.59
CA ASP A 62 -8.26 -6.11 -3.40
C ASP A 62 -9.01 -7.13 -2.52
N TYR A 63 -8.86 -8.43 -2.80
CA TYR A 63 -9.48 -9.48 -1.98
C TYR A 63 -8.97 -9.49 -0.54
N LEU A 64 -7.66 -9.30 -0.33
CA LEU A 64 -7.07 -9.21 1.01
C LEU A 64 -7.51 -7.95 1.75
N ASP A 65 -7.71 -6.84 1.04
CA ASP A 65 -8.24 -5.60 1.61
C ASP A 65 -9.70 -5.81 2.06
N ASP A 66 -10.54 -6.46 1.25
CA ASP A 66 -11.91 -6.82 1.63
C ASP A 66 -11.98 -7.72 2.87
N LEU A 67 -11.11 -8.74 2.94
CA LEU A 67 -11.01 -9.60 4.12
C LEU A 67 -10.55 -8.83 5.36
N ALA A 68 -9.64 -7.86 5.19
CA ALA A 68 -9.19 -7.02 6.29
C ALA A 68 -10.30 -6.08 6.78
N GLU A 69 -11.11 -5.50 5.89
CA GLU A 69 -12.30 -4.72 6.24
C GLU A 69 -13.32 -5.56 7.01
N GLN A 70 -13.56 -6.82 6.59
CA GLN A 70 -14.46 -7.73 7.30
C GLN A 70 -13.94 -8.11 8.69
N ALA A 71 -12.62 -8.24 8.86
CA ALA A 71 -12.01 -8.54 10.14
C ALA A 71 -11.98 -7.33 11.09
N TYR A 72 -11.97 -6.11 10.54
CA TYR A 72 -11.74 -4.88 11.28
C TYR A 72 -12.71 -4.66 12.46
N PRO A 73 -14.04 -4.82 12.34
CA PRO A 73 -14.97 -4.58 13.45
C PRO A 73 -14.77 -5.47 14.67
N ARG A 74 -14.17 -6.67 14.50
CA ARG A 74 -13.84 -7.57 15.61
C ARG A 74 -12.61 -7.08 16.39
N ILE A 75 -11.66 -6.46 15.70
CA ILE A 75 -10.35 -6.04 16.24
C ILE A 75 -10.44 -4.63 16.82
N GLU A 76 -11.22 -3.75 16.20
CA GLU A 76 -11.44 -2.39 16.68
C GLU A 76 -12.20 -2.37 18.00
N ARG A 77 -11.79 -1.45 18.89
CA ARG A 77 -12.40 -1.22 20.20
C ARG A 77 -12.68 0.26 20.41
N GLY A 78 -13.87 0.53 20.93
CA GLY A 78 -14.30 1.85 21.39
C GLY A 78 -14.72 2.79 20.26
N PRO A 79 -15.55 3.80 20.56
CA PRO A 79 -16.04 4.71 19.54
C PRO A 79 -14.93 5.66 19.08
N ALA A 80 -14.88 5.91 17.77
CA ALA A 80 -14.21 7.08 17.23
C ALA A 80 -15.02 8.31 17.64
N THR A 81 -14.47 9.14 18.53
CA THR A 81 -15.11 10.39 18.97
C THR A 81 -14.20 11.57 18.60
N PRO A 82 -14.71 12.82 18.57
CA PRO A 82 -13.87 13.99 18.37
C PRO A 82 -12.71 14.11 19.38
N TYR A 83 -12.79 13.40 20.51
CA TYR A 83 -11.83 13.47 21.61
C TYR A 83 -10.99 12.20 21.78
N ALA A 84 -11.28 11.13 21.02
CA ALA A 84 -10.59 9.85 21.15
C ALA A 84 -10.61 9.06 19.84
N HIS A 85 -9.42 8.61 19.43
CA HIS A 85 -9.28 7.67 18.34
C HIS A 85 -9.75 6.26 18.75
N PRO A 86 -10.27 5.46 17.79
CA PRO A 86 -10.53 4.05 18.05
C PRO A 86 -9.23 3.33 18.42
N ARG A 87 -9.34 2.21 19.12
CA ARG A 87 -8.19 1.38 19.54
C ARG A 87 -8.20 0.06 18.79
N LEU A 88 -7.05 -0.60 18.65
CA LEU A 88 -6.99 -1.99 18.16
C LEU A 88 -6.66 -2.96 19.30
N ASP A 89 -7.47 -3.99 19.46
CA ASP A 89 -7.21 -5.09 20.40
C ASP A 89 -5.97 -5.88 19.95
N CYS A 90 -4.91 -5.88 20.77
CA CYS A 90 -3.66 -6.55 20.40
C CYS A 90 -3.82 -8.07 20.33
N ARG A 91 -4.74 -8.67 21.10
CA ARG A 91 -4.97 -10.13 21.08
C ARG A 91 -5.68 -10.53 19.79
N GLU A 92 -6.76 -9.83 19.44
CA GLU A 92 -7.50 -10.10 18.20
C GLU A 92 -6.62 -9.84 16.97
N LEU A 93 -5.79 -8.79 17.02
CA LEU A 93 -4.85 -8.48 15.95
C LEU A 93 -3.73 -9.53 15.84
N ALA A 94 -3.20 -10.04 16.97
CA ALA A 94 -2.20 -11.11 16.97
C ALA A 94 -2.76 -12.45 16.47
N ALA A 95 -4.05 -12.71 16.67
CA ALA A 95 -4.74 -13.90 16.16
C ALA A 95 -5.10 -13.80 14.67
N THR A 96 -4.89 -12.63 14.04
CA THR A 96 -5.22 -12.39 12.64
C THR A 96 -4.01 -12.68 11.74
N PRO A 97 -4.19 -13.33 10.57
CA PRO A 97 -3.08 -13.60 9.65
C PRO A 97 -2.25 -12.35 9.32
N PRO A 98 -0.90 -12.43 9.23
CA PRO A 98 -0.05 -11.25 9.08
C PRO A 98 -0.41 -10.34 7.90
N ALA A 99 -0.86 -10.92 6.78
CA ALA A 99 -1.28 -10.19 5.59
C ALA A 99 -2.53 -9.32 5.82
N LEU A 100 -3.43 -9.74 6.72
CA LEU A 100 -4.62 -8.97 7.10
C LEU A 100 -4.30 -8.02 8.25
N ALA A 101 -3.47 -8.44 9.21
CA ALA A 101 -3.07 -7.61 10.34
C ALA A 101 -2.36 -6.32 9.90
N SER A 102 -1.46 -6.38 8.90
CA SER A 102 -0.80 -5.20 8.35
C SER A 102 -1.78 -4.23 7.68
N ARG A 103 -2.79 -4.75 6.97
CA ARG A 103 -3.86 -3.97 6.34
C ARG A 103 -4.76 -3.29 7.37
N VAL A 104 -5.18 -4.03 8.40
CA VAL A 104 -5.95 -3.51 9.55
C VAL A 104 -5.19 -2.39 10.25
N VAL A 105 -3.89 -2.57 10.52
CA VAL A 105 -3.05 -1.53 11.12
C VAL A 105 -2.98 -0.30 10.21
N ARG A 106 -2.69 -0.47 8.92
CA ARG A 106 -2.60 0.66 7.98
C ARG A 106 -3.90 1.44 7.91
N ARG A 107 -5.03 0.75 7.77
CA ARG A 107 -6.37 1.33 7.76
C ARG A 107 -6.65 2.11 9.04
N TRP A 108 -6.37 1.50 10.20
CA TRP A 108 -6.54 2.14 11.51
C TRP A 108 -5.69 3.41 11.65
N LEU A 109 -4.43 3.40 11.21
CA LEU A 109 -3.57 4.58 11.23
C LEU A 109 -4.18 5.72 10.39
N VAL A 110 -4.67 5.41 9.19
CA VAL A 110 -5.35 6.40 8.34
C VAL A 110 -6.62 6.93 9.00
N ALA A 111 -7.44 6.06 9.60
CA ALA A 111 -8.63 6.46 10.35
C ALA A 111 -8.32 7.33 11.57
N CYS A 112 -7.13 7.16 12.17
CA CYS A 112 -6.64 8.01 13.25
C CYS A 112 -6.02 9.34 12.76
N GLY A 113 -5.87 9.55 11.44
CA GLY A 113 -5.33 10.78 10.87
C GLY A 113 -3.86 10.73 10.48
N ALA A 114 -3.26 9.54 10.32
CA ALA A 114 -1.88 9.44 9.85
C ALA A 114 -1.75 9.91 8.39
N GLU A 115 -0.76 10.73 8.11
CA GLU A 115 -0.45 11.20 6.76
C GLU A 115 0.34 10.13 5.99
N GLN A 116 -0.31 9.42 5.06
CA GLN A 116 0.32 8.43 4.17
C GLN A 116 1.26 7.42 4.90
N PRO A 117 0.76 6.62 5.85
CA PRO A 117 1.61 5.65 6.55
C PRO A 117 2.17 4.60 5.58
N GLY A 118 3.47 4.70 5.29
CA GLY A 118 4.23 3.71 4.54
C GLY A 118 4.47 2.39 5.29
N LEU A 119 5.02 1.40 4.57
CA LEU A 119 5.26 0.04 5.09
C LEU A 119 6.07 0.03 6.39
N VAL A 120 7.13 0.85 6.48
CA VAL A 120 7.99 0.92 7.68
C VAL A 120 7.19 1.29 8.94
N HIS A 121 6.22 2.20 8.83
CA HIS A 121 5.36 2.59 9.95
C HIS A 121 4.42 1.45 10.35
N VAL A 122 3.79 0.81 9.37
CA VAL A 122 2.88 -0.32 9.58
C VAL A 122 3.59 -1.48 10.27
N GLU A 123 4.80 -1.82 9.80
CA GLU A 123 5.63 -2.87 10.41
C GLU A 123 6.08 -2.50 11.82
N ALA A 124 6.50 -1.25 12.04
CA ALA A 124 6.92 -0.78 13.36
C ALA A 124 5.79 -0.85 14.38
N VAL A 125 4.58 -0.43 13.99
CA VAL A 125 3.37 -0.55 14.83
C VAL A 125 2.99 -2.02 15.03
N GLY A 126 3.04 -2.85 13.98
CA GLY A 126 2.78 -4.29 14.08
C GLY A 126 3.70 -5.01 15.08
N ARG A 127 4.97 -4.57 15.21
CA ARG A 127 5.91 -5.12 16.21
C ARG A 127 5.51 -4.82 17.67
N LEU A 128 4.73 -3.77 17.93
CA LEU A 128 4.16 -3.53 19.28
C LEU A 128 3.19 -4.65 19.70
N VAL A 129 2.71 -5.45 18.75
CA VAL A 129 1.81 -6.57 18.96
C VAL A 129 2.56 -7.90 18.89
N SER A 130 3.22 -8.19 17.76
CA SER A 130 3.83 -9.50 17.50
C SER A 130 5.12 -9.78 18.28
N HIS A 131 5.86 -8.74 18.70
CA HIS A 131 7.18 -8.88 19.34
C HIS A 131 7.29 -8.06 20.62
N TRP A 132 6.20 -7.96 21.39
CA TRP A 132 6.16 -7.08 22.56
C TRP A 132 7.11 -7.54 23.69
N ARG A 133 7.92 -6.60 24.16
CA ARG A 133 8.90 -6.74 25.25
C ARG A 133 9.05 -5.48 26.10
N GLY A 134 8.06 -4.58 26.05
CA GLY A 134 8.11 -3.28 26.74
C GLY A 134 8.60 -2.10 25.87
N GLN A 135 8.40 -2.16 24.56
CA GLN A 135 8.78 -1.06 23.66
C GLN A 135 8.06 0.25 24.00
N GLY A 136 8.75 1.37 23.76
CA GLY A 136 8.15 2.70 23.78
C GLY A 136 7.20 2.96 22.60
N PRO A 137 6.57 4.14 22.58
CA PRO A 137 5.73 4.57 21.46
C PRO A 137 6.52 4.64 20.13
N ILE A 138 5.81 4.41 19.02
CA ILE A 138 6.30 4.54 17.65
C ILE A 138 5.75 5.83 17.05
N ASP A 139 6.64 6.67 16.51
CA ASP A 139 6.25 7.83 15.73
C ASP A 139 5.84 7.40 14.33
N VAL A 140 4.68 7.91 13.87
CA VAL A 140 4.21 7.82 12.50
C VAL A 140 3.83 9.23 12.03
N PRO A 141 3.71 9.49 10.71
CA PRO A 141 3.37 10.83 10.24
C PRO A 141 2.04 11.31 10.85
N GLY A 142 2.07 12.42 11.58
CA GLY A 142 0.91 13.02 12.25
C GLY A 142 0.49 12.40 13.60
N LEU A 143 0.99 11.22 13.97
CA LEU A 143 0.55 10.52 15.20
C LEU A 143 1.71 9.89 15.97
N ARG A 144 1.45 9.60 17.24
CA ARG A 144 2.25 8.69 18.05
C ARG A 144 1.42 7.50 18.49
N VAL A 145 1.93 6.29 18.25
CA VAL A 145 1.23 5.04 18.54
C VAL A 145 1.93 4.30 19.66
N ALA A 146 1.16 3.77 20.62
CA ALA A 146 1.70 2.96 21.70
C ALA A 146 0.80 1.77 21.98
N ARG A 147 1.36 0.74 22.65
CA ARG A 147 0.57 -0.30 23.29
C ARG A 147 0.25 0.11 24.73
N ARG A 148 -1.03 0.08 25.09
CA ARG A 148 -1.57 0.39 26.44
C ARG A 148 -2.70 -0.58 26.75
N GLU A 149 -2.65 -1.21 27.93
CA GLU A 149 -3.73 -2.09 28.42
C GLU A 149 -4.16 -3.17 27.41
N GLY A 150 -3.21 -3.71 26.65
CA GLY A 150 -3.51 -4.73 25.62
C GLY A 150 -4.13 -4.20 24.33
N ALA A 151 -4.14 -2.88 24.12
CA ALA A 151 -4.60 -2.26 22.88
C ALA A 151 -3.55 -1.33 22.26
N LEU A 152 -3.59 -1.16 20.95
CA LEU A 152 -2.90 -0.06 20.27
C LEU A 152 -3.73 1.21 20.42
N VAL A 153 -3.06 2.29 20.82
CA VAL A 153 -3.63 3.62 20.98
C VAL A 153 -2.83 4.61 20.16
N ALA A 154 -3.52 5.53 19.48
CA ALA A 154 -2.92 6.63 18.74
C ALA A 154 -3.22 7.96 19.46
N VAL A 155 -2.27 8.88 19.42
CA VAL A 155 -2.43 10.26 19.90
C VAL A 155 -1.89 11.20 18.83
N ALA A 156 -2.62 12.27 18.53
CA ALA A 156 -2.13 13.35 17.68
C ALA A 156 -0.80 13.91 18.20
N ARG A 157 0.10 14.24 17.28
CA ARG A 157 1.39 14.84 17.62
C ARG A 157 1.27 16.36 17.79
#